data_AF-A0A7C5CLX2-F1
#
_entry.id   AF-A0A7C5CLX2-F1
#
_cell.length_a   1.000
_cell.length_b   1.000
_cell.length_c   1.000
_cell.angle_alpha   90.00
_cell.angle_beta   90.00
_cell.angle_gamma   90.00
#
_symmetry.space_group_name_H-M   'P 1'
#
loop_
_entity.id
_entity.type
_entity.pdbx_description
1 polymer ?
#
loop_
_entity_poly.entity_id
_entity_poly.type
_entity_poly.pdbx_seq_one_letter_code
_entity_poly.pdbx_strand_id
1 'polypeptide(L)'
;MRRLWHSLRHPQGDREHPPSPRRSPHVRQRTGPPPADDVRGVPGGGHRPGQGGDLCRSGRSRLAIVRRGAAVSHDGFSPTCGPPLPSPLSEEERYRVGAWQLLAALLRSPPERSLLDRLAALGDAQGNVTDDLAMALRMLGLAARTSDPARLDDEYHELFIGLGRGELVPFASWYLTGFLMETPLAALRDELARLGFERRETVHEPEDHAAALCEVMAALIEDPELAAEQGPFFRAHIAPWMERFFTDLVAARSAVFYRSVGRLGCAFLALESDLHTADGA
;
A
#
# COMPACT_ATOMS: atom_id res chain seq x y z
N MET A 1 9.00 -7.60 -18.79
CA MET A 1 9.41 -6.99 -17.50
C MET A 1 10.65 -6.09 -17.57
N ARG A 2 11.83 -6.53 -18.04
CA ARG A 2 13.05 -5.67 -18.12
C ARG A 2 12.92 -4.34 -18.90
N ARG A 3 12.04 -4.26 -19.91
CA ARG A 3 11.78 -3.01 -20.67
C ARG A 3 10.77 -2.06 -20.00
N LEU A 4 9.88 -2.59 -19.14
CA LEU A 4 8.78 -1.85 -18.50
C LEU A 4 9.29 -0.90 -17.40
N TRP A 5 10.35 -1.29 -16.69
CA TRP A 5 10.94 -0.47 -15.61
C TRP A 5 12.23 0.28 -15.99
N HIS A 6 12.88 -0.07 -17.12
CA HIS A 6 14.02 0.70 -17.64
C HIS A 6 13.63 2.11 -18.12
N SER A 7 12.39 2.28 -18.59
CA SER A 7 11.86 3.59 -19.03
C SER A 7 11.65 4.59 -17.89
N LEU A 8 11.64 4.13 -16.64
CA LEU A 8 11.53 4.96 -15.44
C LEU A 8 12.88 5.48 -14.93
N ARG A 9 14.00 5.04 -15.52
CA ARG A 9 15.37 5.43 -15.09
C ARG A 9 16.04 6.49 -15.96
N HIS A 10 15.66 6.64 -17.23
CA HIS A 10 16.26 7.60 -18.16
C HIS A 10 15.18 8.19 -19.07
N PRO A 11 14.82 9.48 -18.93
CA PRO A 11 14.03 10.13 -19.97
C PRO A 11 14.94 10.30 -21.18
N GLN A 12 14.74 9.52 -22.25
CA GLN A 12 15.38 9.82 -23.52
C GLN A 12 14.80 11.15 -24.03
N GLY A 13 15.59 12.20 -23.86
CA GLY A 13 15.54 13.36 -24.73
C GLY A 13 15.96 12.89 -26.11
N ASP A 14 14.99 12.87 -27.02
CA ASP A 14 15.18 13.16 -28.45
C ASP A 14 13.79 13.36 -29.04
N ARG A 15 13.34 14.62 -29.05
CA ARG A 15 12.30 15.07 -29.96
C ARG A 15 12.97 15.91 -31.03
N GLU A 16 13.11 15.31 -32.20
CA GLU A 16 13.43 16.00 -33.44
C GLU A 16 12.47 17.18 -33.65
N HIS A 17 13.05 18.34 -33.98
CA HIS A 17 12.37 19.56 -34.37
C HIS A 17 11.74 19.42 -35.77
N PRO A 18 10.48 19.83 -35.97
CA PRO A 18 10.05 20.35 -37.26
C PRO A 18 10.37 21.86 -37.39
N PRO A 19 10.70 22.35 -38.59
CA PRO A 19 11.29 23.68 -38.80
C PRO A 19 10.29 24.83 -38.64
N SER A 20 10.78 25.95 -38.12
CA SER A 20 10.05 27.22 -38.02
C SER A 20 9.78 27.87 -39.39
N PRO A 21 8.66 28.59 -39.56
CA PRO A 21 8.58 29.70 -40.50
C PRO A 21 8.88 31.05 -39.83
N ARG A 22 9.30 31.98 -40.67
CA ARG A 22 10.05 33.22 -40.42
C ARG A 22 9.22 34.41 -39.83
N ARG A 23 9.89 35.14 -38.91
CA ARG A 23 9.91 36.60 -38.58
C ARG A 23 8.87 37.55 -39.23
N SER A 24 8.04 38.27 -38.44
CA SER A 24 8.20 39.64 -37.85
C SER A 24 7.59 40.76 -38.73
N PRO A 25 7.24 42.01 -38.27
CA PRO A 25 7.78 42.71 -37.08
C PRO A 25 6.87 43.71 -36.28
N HIS A 26 7.43 44.21 -35.16
CA HIS A 26 7.29 45.57 -34.56
C HIS A 26 5.93 45.95 -33.87
N VAL A 27 5.85 46.72 -32.75
CA VAL A 27 6.78 47.67 -32.11
C VAL A 27 6.31 48.07 -30.67
N ARG A 28 7.30 48.31 -29.77
CA ARG A 28 7.39 49.17 -28.54
C ARG A 28 6.35 49.03 -27.42
N GLN A 29 6.68 48.54 -26.22
CA GLN A 29 7.60 49.03 -25.15
C GLN A 29 7.10 50.20 -24.30
N ARG A 30 7.45 50.08 -23.00
CA ARG A 30 7.75 51.10 -21.95
C ARG A 30 6.62 51.33 -20.94
N THR A 31 6.84 51.48 -19.62
CA THR A 31 8.01 51.60 -18.70
C THR A 31 7.42 51.66 -17.27
N GLY A 32 8.01 51.05 -16.25
CA GLY A 32 8.73 51.82 -15.20
C GLY A 32 8.13 51.62 -13.78
N PRO A 33 8.88 51.90 -12.69
CA PRO A 33 8.97 51.01 -11.50
C PRO A 33 8.67 51.75 -10.13
N PRO A 34 9.19 51.37 -8.93
CA PRO A 34 8.45 51.38 -7.65
C PRO A 34 8.93 52.43 -6.60
N PRO A 35 8.39 52.43 -5.36
CA PRO A 35 9.23 52.50 -4.13
C PRO A 35 8.70 51.58 -3.00
N ALA A 36 9.41 51.03 -2.00
CA ALA A 36 10.59 51.34 -1.14
C ALA A 36 10.22 51.82 0.29
N ASP A 37 11.06 51.40 1.26
CA ASP A 37 11.14 51.65 2.72
C ASP A 37 10.52 50.55 3.61
N ASP A 38 11.25 49.61 4.25
CA ASP A 38 12.39 49.65 5.20
C ASP A 38 12.03 50.21 6.60
N VAL A 39 12.23 49.40 7.65
CA VAL A 39 13.04 49.68 8.86
C VAL A 39 12.82 48.58 9.93
N ARG A 40 13.86 47.73 10.07
CA ARG A 40 14.54 47.20 11.28
C ARG A 40 13.80 47.01 12.62
N GLY A 41 14.08 45.85 13.25
CA GLY A 41 14.13 45.71 14.71
C GLY A 41 14.23 44.26 15.24
N VAL A 42 15.45 43.78 15.49
CA VAL A 42 15.82 42.59 16.29
C VAL A 42 16.58 43.10 17.52
N PRO A 43 16.42 42.57 18.76
CA PRO A 43 17.20 41.40 19.28
C PRO A 43 16.29 40.42 20.07
N GLY A 44 16.58 39.14 20.29
CA GLY A 44 17.83 38.42 20.48
C GLY A 44 17.72 37.65 21.81
N GLY A 45 17.88 36.33 21.79
CA GLY A 45 17.84 35.50 23.01
C GLY A 45 17.95 34.02 22.70
N GLY A 46 19.17 33.49 22.76
CA GLY A 46 19.49 32.12 22.38
C GLY A 46 19.23 31.08 23.47
N HIS A 47 19.08 29.82 23.04
CA HIS A 47 19.44 28.63 23.81
C HIS A 47 19.78 27.48 22.86
N ARG A 48 20.89 26.80 23.16
CA ARG A 48 21.44 25.57 22.56
C ARG A 48 22.05 24.79 23.74
N PRO A 49 22.37 23.49 23.60
CA PRO A 49 21.53 22.36 23.20
C PRO A 49 21.49 21.30 24.32
N GLY A 50 20.43 20.48 24.38
CA GLY A 50 20.33 19.31 25.26
C GLY A 50 20.21 18.04 24.43
N GLN A 51 21.19 17.14 24.60
CA GLN A 51 21.23 15.79 24.04
C GLN A 51 20.18 14.88 24.68
N GLY A 52 19.78 13.84 23.95
CA GLY A 52 19.37 12.56 24.55
C GLY A 52 17.92 12.17 24.25
N GLY A 53 17.76 11.02 23.59
CA GLY A 53 16.51 10.27 23.63
C GLY A 53 16.12 9.65 22.31
N ASP A 54 16.61 8.44 22.07
CA ASP A 54 16.15 7.48 21.08
C ASP A 54 14.64 7.55 20.79
N LEU A 55 14.27 8.04 19.61
CA LEU A 55 12.96 7.78 18.99
C LEU A 55 13.09 6.52 18.11
N CYS A 56 13.58 5.44 18.71
CA CYS A 56 13.66 4.13 18.09
C CYS A 56 13.03 3.11 19.04
N ARG A 57 11.70 3.16 19.20
CA ARG A 57 10.92 2.00 19.66
C ARG A 57 9.42 2.16 19.46
N SER A 58 8.83 1.05 19.02
CA SER A 58 7.39 0.72 19.04
C SER A 58 6.55 0.97 17.78
N GLY A 59 7.06 0.57 16.61
CA GLY A 59 6.20 -0.04 15.61
C GLY A 59 5.97 -1.51 15.96
N ARG A 60 5.09 -1.84 16.91
CA ARG A 60 4.67 -3.25 17.07
C ARG A 60 3.95 -3.62 15.78
N SER A 61 4.52 -4.54 15.00
CA SER A 61 3.91 -5.13 13.81
C SER A 61 2.45 -5.46 14.11
N ARG A 62 1.49 -4.86 13.39
CA ARG A 62 0.04 -5.08 13.57
C ARG A 62 -0.48 -6.34 12.83
N LEU A 63 0.42 -7.19 12.33
CA LEU A 63 0.06 -8.41 11.60
C LEU A 63 -0.80 -9.33 12.50
N ALA A 64 -1.97 -9.71 12.01
CA ALA A 64 -2.86 -10.69 12.60
C ALA A 64 -2.34 -12.12 12.46
N ILE A 65 -1.58 -12.39 11.39
CA ILE A 65 -0.97 -13.69 11.13
C ILE A 65 0.55 -13.56 11.23
N VAL A 66 1.20 -14.49 11.94
CA VAL A 66 2.66 -14.53 12.13
C VAL A 66 3.22 -15.90 11.79
N ARG A 67 4.44 -15.94 11.25
CA ARG A 67 5.17 -17.18 11.00
C ARG A 67 5.69 -17.74 12.33
N ARG A 68 5.43 -19.01 12.60
CA ARG A 68 5.99 -19.74 13.74
C ARG A 68 7.52 -19.78 13.61
N GLY A 69 8.20 -19.37 14.68
CA GLY A 69 9.64 -19.55 14.80
C GLY A 69 10.50 -18.60 13.95
N ALA A 70 10.30 -17.29 14.04
CA ALA A 70 11.44 -16.38 13.94
C ALA A 70 12.20 -16.46 15.27
N ALA A 71 13.11 -17.42 15.40
CA ALA A 71 13.92 -17.55 16.61
C ALA A 71 14.66 -16.23 16.86
N VAL A 72 14.28 -15.54 17.94
CA VAL A 72 15.12 -14.50 18.51
C VAL A 72 16.28 -15.25 19.15
N SER A 73 17.39 -15.34 18.42
CA SER A 73 18.65 -15.85 18.98
C SER A 73 19.06 -14.92 20.12
N HIS A 74 18.75 -15.33 21.35
CA HIS A 74 19.28 -14.75 22.58
C HIS A 74 20.70 -15.26 22.80
N ASP A 75 21.61 -15.02 21.87
CA ASP A 75 23.03 -15.28 22.07
C ASP A 75 23.86 -14.14 21.49
N GLY A 76 24.57 -13.44 22.38
CA GLY A 76 25.82 -12.75 22.06
C GLY A 76 25.72 -11.49 21.21
N PHE A 77 25.80 -10.35 21.87
CA PHE A 77 26.25 -9.09 21.28
C PHE A 77 27.52 -9.30 20.42
N SER A 78 27.41 -9.07 19.12
CA SER A 78 28.55 -8.88 18.23
C SER A 78 28.39 -7.55 17.49
N PRO A 79 29.25 -6.53 17.72
CA PRO A 79 29.16 -5.25 17.06
C PRO A 79 29.96 -5.31 15.76
N THR A 80 29.40 -5.90 14.72
CA THR A 80 29.88 -5.65 13.36
C THR A 80 28.78 -4.93 12.61
N CYS A 81 28.91 -3.60 12.54
CA CYS A 81 28.18 -2.75 11.63
C CYS A 81 28.66 -3.05 10.20
N GLY A 82 28.25 -4.20 9.65
CA GLY A 82 28.26 -4.43 8.21
C GLY A 82 27.17 -3.57 7.58
N PRO A 83 27.34 -3.13 6.31
CA PRO A 83 26.22 -2.55 5.57
C PRO A 83 25.04 -3.52 5.62
N PRO A 84 23.79 -3.06 5.72
CA PRO A 84 22.63 -3.94 5.73
C PRO A 84 22.75 -4.87 4.51
N LEU A 85 22.81 -6.18 4.76
CA LEU A 85 22.84 -7.16 3.69
C LEU A 85 21.63 -6.85 2.80
N PRO A 86 21.82 -6.68 1.48
CA PRO A 86 20.70 -6.37 0.59
C PRO A 86 19.64 -7.47 0.78
N SER A 87 18.39 -7.06 1.02
CA SER A 87 17.27 -7.99 1.08
C SER A 87 17.30 -8.88 -0.17
N PRO A 88 17.16 -10.21 -0.05
CA PRO A 88 17.22 -11.12 -1.20
C PRO A 88 16.13 -10.84 -2.25
N LEU A 89 15.12 -10.04 -1.92
CA LEU A 89 14.02 -9.67 -2.79
C LEU A 89 14.48 -8.76 -3.94
N SER A 90 13.96 -9.04 -5.12
CA SER A 90 13.97 -8.13 -6.26
C SER A 90 13.23 -6.83 -5.95
N GLU A 91 13.45 -5.81 -6.79
CA GLU A 91 12.71 -4.54 -6.65
C GLU A 91 11.20 -4.75 -6.85
N GLU A 92 10.84 -5.62 -7.78
CA GLU A 92 9.46 -5.98 -8.08
C GLU A 92 8.76 -6.63 -6.88
N GLU A 93 9.41 -7.60 -6.24
CA GLU A 93 8.88 -8.24 -5.03
C GLU A 93 8.70 -7.25 -3.88
N ARG A 94 9.63 -6.31 -3.68
CA ARG A 94 9.47 -5.24 -2.67
C ARG A 94 8.23 -4.38 -2.92
N TYR A 95 7.93 -4.05 -4.18
CA TYR A 95 6.71 -3.30 -4.51
C TYR A 95 5.45 -4.12 -4.26
N ARG A 96 5.45 -5.40 -4.63
CA ARG A 96 4.33 -6.32 -4.37
C ARG A 96 4.05 -6.46 -2.88
N VAL A 97 5.09 -6.67 -2.07
CA VAL A 97 5.00 -6.69 -0.59
C VAL A 97 4.37 -5.39 -0.07
N GLY A 98 4.87 -4.24 -0.52
CA GLY A 98 4.34 -2.94 -0.10
C GLY A 98 2.86 -2.74 -0.45
N ALA A 99 2.43 -3.21 -1.63
CA ALA A 99 1.02 -3.14 -2.05
C ALA A 99 0.12 -4.04 -1.20
N TRP A 100 0.54 -5.29 -0.95
CA TRP A 100 -0.17 -6.22 -0.06
C TRP A 100 -0.28 -5.68 1.37
N GLN A 101 0.82 -5.16 1.93
CA GLN A 101 0.84 -4.55 3.26
C GLN A 101 -0.05 -3.30 3.35
N LEU A 102 -0.09 -2.49 2.28
CA LEU A 102 -0.95 -1.32 2.23
C LEU A 102 -2.44 -1.72 2.22
N LEU A 103 -2.82 -2.69 1.39
CA LEU A 103 -4.20 -3.20 1.36
C LEU A 103 -4.59 -3.80 2.71
N ALA A 104 -3.70 -4.58 3.32
CA ALA A 104 -3.91 -5.11 4.67
C ALA A 104 -4.19 -3.99 5.69
N ALA A 105 -3.35 -2.96 5.72
CA ALA A 105 -3.50 -1.86 6.67
C ALA A 105 -4.81 -1.09 6.47
N LEU A 106 -5.21 -0.84 5.22
CA LEU A 106 -6.44 -0.11 4.88
C LEU A 106 -7.71 -0.90 5.18
N LEU A 107 -7.67 -2.22 5.00
CA LEU A 107 -8.82 -3.11 5.21
C LEU A 107 -8.95 -3.57 6.67
N ARG A 108 -7.91 -3.42 7.49
CA ARG A 108 -7.93 -3.83 8.91
C ARG A 108 -8.60 -2.78 9.81
N SER A 109 -8.39 -1.51 9.50
CA SER A 109 -8.80 -0.40 10.35
C SER A 109 -8.87 0.90 9.55
N PRO A 110 -9.66 1.87 9.98
CA PRO A 110 -9.66 3.21 9.41
C PRO A 110 -8.24 3.81 9.41
N PRO A 111 -7.76 4.40 8.30
CA PRO A 111 -6.42 4.96 8.24
C PRO A 111 -6.29 6.23 9.08
N GLU A 112 -5.32 6.23 9.99
CA GLU A 112 -4.96 7.43 10.76
C GLU A 112 -4.30 8.50 9.87
N ARG A 113 -4.27 9.74 10.37
CA ARG A 113 -3.72 10.91 9.65
C ARG A 113 -2.33 10.66 9.07
N SER A 114 -1.45 9.98 9.82
CA SER A 114 -0.08 9.71 9.37
C SER A 114 -0.02 8.82 8.12
N LEU A 115 -0.94 7.86 7.98
CA LEU A 115 -1.03 7.00 6.80
C LEU A 115 -1.61 7.77 5.61
N LEU A 116 -2.61 8.61 5.84
CA LEU A 116 -3.18 9.48 4.80
C LEU A 116 -2.14 10.44 4.22
N ASP A 117 -1.31 11.06 5.07
CA ASP A 117 -0.26 11.96 4.61
C ASP A 117 0.80 11.21 3.78
N ARG A 118 1.14 9.96 4.14
CA ARG A 118 2.02 9.10 3.33
C ARG A 118 1.41 8.72 1.99
N LEU A 119 0.12 8.39 1.97
CA LEU A 119 -0.61 8.05 0.74
C LEU A 119 -0.71 9.25 -0.21
N ALA A 120 -0.97 10.44 0.32
CA ALA A 120 -0.96 11.69 -0.42
C ALA A 120 0.38 11.92 -1.13
N ALA A 121 1.49 11.76 -0.39
CA ALA A 121 2.84 11.91 -0.94
C ALA A 121 3.18 10.83 -1.98
N LEU A 122 2.76 9.57 -1.75
CA LEU A 122 2.97 8.48 -2.69
C LEU A 122 2.28 8.74 -4.03
N GLY A 123 1.06 9.28 -4.00
CA GLY A 123 0.31 9.63 -5.19
C GLY A 123 0.97 10.73 -6.03
N ASP A 124 1.69 11.67 -5.39
CA ASP A 124 2.40 12.75 -6.09
C ASP A 124 3.71 12.28 -6.72
N ALA A 125 4.32 11.22 -6.18
CA ALA A 125 5.53 10.62 -6.72
C ALA A 125 5.29 9.79 -7.99
N GLN A 126 4.04 9.38 -8.25
CA GLN A 126 3.66 8.71 -9.48
C GLN A 126 3.61 9.76 -10.60
N GLY A 127 4.63 9.79 -11.47
CA GLY A 127 4.73 10.71 -12.60
C GLY A 127 3.61 10.51 -13.65
N ASN A 128 3.88 10.88 -14.90
CA ASN A 128 2.94 10.63 -16.02
C ASN A 128 2.96 9.14 -16.41
N VAL A 129 2.40 8.28 -15.55
CA VAL A 129 2.29 6.84 -15.76
C VAL A 129 0.91 6.54 -16.34
N THR A 130 0.87 5.73 -17.40
CA THR A 130 -0.34 5.33 -18.17
C THR A 130 -0.88 3.96 -17.76
N ASP A 131 -0.41 3.42 -16.64
CA ASP A 131 -0.78 2.09 -16.14
C ASP A 131 -1.92 2.18 -15.11
N ASP A 132 -2.80 1.18 -15.10
CA ASP A 132 -4.03 1.17 -14.29
C ASP A 132 -3.71 1.16 -12.78
N LEU A 133 -2.67 0.43 -12.37
CA LEU A 133 -2.22 0.39 -10.97
C LEU A 133 -1.69 1.76 -10.52
N ALA A 134 -0.85 2.39 -11.35
CA ALA A 134 -0.32 3.73 -11.05
C ALA A 134 -1.45 4.77 -11.00
N MET A 135 -2.43 4.68 -11.90
CA MET A 135 -3.61 5.55 -11.87
C MET A 135 -4.43 5.34 -10.60
N ALA A 136 -4.64 4.09 -10.16
CA ALA A 136 -5.35 3.78 -8.93
C ALA A 136 -4.63 4.32 -7.68
N LEU A 137 -3.30 4.20 -7.62
CA LEU A 137 -2.48 4.79 -6.55
C LEU A 137 -2.58 6.32 -6.52
N ARG A 138 -2.56 6.98 -7.69
CA ARG A 138 -2.76 8.44 -7.77
C ARG A 138 -4.14 8.87 -7.27
N MET A 139 -5.18 8.13 -7.64
CA MET A 139 -6.53 8.39 -7.17
C MET A 139 -6.66 8.18 -5.66
N LEU A 140 -6.04 7.14 -5.10
CA LEU A 140 -5.97 6.91 -3.67
C LEU A 140 -5.23 8.05 -2.95
N GLY A 141 -4.10 8.52 -3.48
CA GLY A 141 -3.37 9.66 -2.93
C GLY A 141 -4.18 10.96 -2.96
N LEU A 142 -4.94 11.21 -4.02
CA LEU A 142 -5.86 12.34 -4.09
C LEU A 142 -6.99 12.23 -3.07
N ALA A 143 -7.60 11.06 -2.93
CA ALA A 143 -8.63 10.82 -1.92
C ALA A 143 -8.07 11.02 -0.51
N ALA A 144 -6.86 10.53 -0.23
CA ALA A 144 -6.21 10.68 1.06
C ALA A 144 -5.98 12.15 1.45
N ARG A 145 -5.64 13.02 0.49
CA ARG A 145 -5.46 14.47 0.73
C ARG A 145 -6.71 15.17 1.23
N THR A 146 -7.87 14.77 0.72
CA THR A 146 -9.16 15.41 1.02
C THR A 146 -9.94 14.70 2.13
N SER A 147 -9.42 13.58 2.64
CA SER A 147 -10.10 12.77 3.65
C SER A 147 -9.88 13.31 5.05
N ASP A 148 -10.94 13.21 5.85
CA ASP A 148 -10.92 13.54 7.27
C ASP A 148 -10.98 12.25 8.09
N PRO A 149 -10.04 12.00 9.04
CA PRO A 149 -10.01 10.75 9.79
C PRO A 149 -11.30 10.39 10.53
N ALA A 150 -12.04 11.37 11.05
CA ALA A 150 -13.32 11.11 11.72
C ALA A 150 -14.38 10.61 10.74
N ARG A 151 -14.52 11.26 9.57
CA ARG A 151 -15.42 10.78 8.51
C ARG A 151 -15.02 9.42 7.94
N LEU A 152 -13.72 9.13 7.90
CA LEU A 152 -13.23 7.82 7.47
C LEU A 152 -13.56 6.71 8.47
N ASP A 153 -13.54 7.03 9.76
CA ASP A 153 -14.01 6.13 10.80
C ASP A 153 -15.50 5.81 10.59
N ASP A 154 -16.33 6.83 10.37
CA ASP A 154 -17.76 6.63 10.06
C ASP A 154 -17.96 5.78 8.79
N GLU A 155 -17.27 6.13 7.69
CA GLU A 155 -17.32 5.38 6.42
C GLU A 155 -16.91 3.91 6.61
N TYR A 156 -15.84 3.65 7.37
CA TYR A 156 -15.37 2.30 7.65
C TYR A 156 -16.39 1.49 8.46
N HIS A 157 -17.00 2.12 9.46
CA HIS A 157 -18.03 1.49 10.27
C HIS A 157 -19.25 1.17 9.41
N GLU A 158 -19.73 2.06 8.56
CA GLU A 158 -20.85 1.79 7.64
C GLU A 158 -20.53 0.64 6.67
N LEU A 159 -19.31 0.62 6.13
CA LEU A 159 -18.88 -0.38 5.15
C LEU A 159 -18.72 -1.78 5.74
N PHE A 160 -17.98 -1.92 6.85
CA PHE A 160 -17.48 -3.23 7.29
C PHE A 160 -18.05 -3.72 8.62
N ILE A 161 -18.60 -2.82 9.44
CA ILE A 161 -19.07 -3.17 10.79
C ILE A 161 -20.60 -3.16 10.83
N GLY A 162 -21.20 -2.00 10.58
CA GLY A 162 -22.63 -1.73 10.58
C GLY A 162 -23.31 -1.98 11.92
N LEU A 163 -24.61 -1.67 12.00
CA LEU A 163 -25.46 -2.15 13.11
C LEU A 163 -25.94 -3.56 12.77
N GLY A 164 -25.15 -4.55 13.18
CA GLY A 164 -25.39 -5.98 12.93
C GLY A 164 -24.56 -6.53 11.78
N ARG A 165 -24.53 -5.84 10.63
CA ARG A 165 -23.69 -6.19 9.50
C ARG A 165 -23.37 -4.96 8.65
N GLY A 166 -22.10 -4.77 8.30
CA GLY A 166 -21.66 -3.75 7.34
C GLY A 166 -22.27 -3.97 5.96
N GLU A 167 -22.22 -2.92 5.12
CA GLU A 167 -22.61 -3.04 3.70
C GLU A 167 -21.87 -4.19 3.00
N LEU A 168 -20.61 -4.42 3.39
CA LEU A 168 -19.74 -5.49 2.93
C LEU A 168 -19.24 -6.35 4.09
N VAL A 169 -18.91 -7.61 3.78
CA VAL A 169 -18.42 -8.58 4.76
C VAL A 169 -17.11 -9.15 4.23
N PRO A 170 -15.95 -8.61 4.64
CA PRO A 170 -14.65 -8.83 3.99
C PRO A 170 -14.02 -10.19 4.37
N PHE A 171 -14.76 -11.28 4.21
CA PHE A 171 -14.33 -12.63 4.57
C PHE A 171 -14.51 -13.60 3.39
N ALA A 172 -13.52 -14.48 3.18
CA ALA A 172 -13.57 -15.46 2.09
C ALA A 172 -14.78 -16.40 2.22
N SER A 173 -15.03 -16.92 3.42
CA SER A 173 -16.18 -17.80 3.69
C SER A 173 -17.50 -17.16 3.28
N TRP A 174 -17.68 -15.86 3.59
CA TRP A 174 -18.85 -15.10 3.19
C TRP A 174 -19.01 -15.02 1.67
N TYR A 175 -17.96 -14.64 0.95
CA TYR A 175 -18.04 -14.45 -0.49
C TYR A 175 -18.20 -15.77 -1.27
N LEU A 176 -17.68 -16.87 -0.72
CA LEU A 176 -17.73 -18.19 -1.35
C LEU A 176 -18.99 -18.98 -1.02
N THR A 177 -19.53 -18.84 0.19
CA THR A 177 -20.64 -19.69 0.67
C THR A 177 -21.88 -18.91 1.09
N GLY A 178 -21.75 -17.61 1.36
CA GLY A 178 -22.81 -16.79 1.96
C GLY A 178 -22.91 -16.90 3.49
N PHE A 179 -22.02 -17.65 4.14
CA PHE A 179 -21.97 -17.81 5.60
C PHE A 179 -20.54 -17.66 6.12
N LEU A 180 -20.41 -17.11 7.33
CA LEU A 180 -19.11 -16.96 8.00
C LEU A 180 -18.66 -18.27 8.64
N MET A 181 -17.35 -18.46 8.78
CA MET A 181 -16.74 -19.58 9.50
C MET A 181 -17.03 -20.97 8.91
N GLU A 182 -17.24 -21.02 7.60
CA GLU A 182 -17.56 -22.26 6.87
C GLU A 182 -16.32 -23.03 6.41
N THR A 183 -16.56 -24.10 5.65
CA THR A 183 -15.55 -24.98 5.05
C THR A 183 -14.33 -24.26 4.43
N PRO A 184 -14.47 -23.13 3.70
CA PRO A 184 -13.29 -22.43 3.15
C PRO A 184 -12.29 -21.96 4.23
N LEU A 185 -12.78 -21.56 5.41
CA LEU A 185 -11.92 -21.16 6.52
C LEU A 185 -11.19 -22.36 7.13
N ALA A 186 -11.85 -23.53 7.21
CA ALA A 186 -11.19 -24.75 7.67
C ALA A 186 -10.01 -25.12 6.76
N ALA A 187 -10.25 -25.13 5.44
CA ALA A 187 -9.19 -25.40 4.46
C ALA A 187 -8.05 -24.37 4.54
N LEU A 188 -8.37 -23.08 4.74
CA LEU A 188 -7.37 -22.04 4.95
C LEU A 188 -6.53 -22.30 6.22
N ARG A 189 -7.15 -22.73 7.33
CA ARG A 189 -6.41 -23.01 8.57
C ARG A 189 -5.44 -24.17 8.41
N ASP A 190 -5.84 -25.23 7.71
CA ASP A 190 -4.96 -26.36 7.41
C ASP A 190 -3.75 -25.91 6.58
N GLU A 191 -3.99 -25.06 5.58
CA GLU A 191 -2.93 -24.52 4.73
C GLU A 191 -1.99 -23.56 5.49
N LEU A 192 -2.54 -22.64 6.29
CA LEU A 192 -1.74 -21.77 7.16
C LEU A 192 -0.90 -22.59 8.13
N ALA A 193 -1.47 -23.65 8.72
CA ALA A 193 -0.73 -24.53 9.61
C ALA A 193 0.42 -25.25 8.88
N ARG A 194 0.20 -25.73 7.65
CA ARG A 194 1.22 -26.35 6.78
C ARG A 194 2.36 -25.39 6.45
N LEU A 195 2.02 -24.13 6.15
CA LEU A 195 2.97 -23.06 5.85
C LEU A 195 3.65 -22.48 7.10
N GLY A 196 3.27 -22.94 8.29
CA GLY A 196 3.85 -22.50 9.55
C GLY A 196 3.30 -21.16 10.05
N PHE A 197 2.20 -20.66 9.52
CA PHE A 197 1.53 -19.46 10.00
C PHE A 197 0.58 -19.77 11.18
N GLU A 198 0.42 -18.79 12.07
CA GLU A 198 -0.54 -18.81 13.15
C GLU A 198 -1.19 -17.44 13.35
N ARG A 199 -2.47 -17.43 13.74
CA ARG A 199 -3.15 -16.19 14.15
C ARG A 199 -2.68 -15.78 15.53
N ARG A 200 -2.40 -14.50 15.71
CA ARG A 200 -2.09 -13.93 17.03
C ARG A 200 -3.27 -14.02 17.97
N GLU A 201 -2.99 -14.31 19.24
CA GLU A 201 -4.02 -14.40 20.29
C GLU A 201 -4.82 -13.11 20.47
N THR A 202 -4.23 -11.95 20.19
CA THR A 202 -4.85 -10.63 20.36
C THR A 202 -5.83 -10.23 19.25
N VAL A 203 -5.89 -10.98 18.15
CA VAL A 203 -6.78 -10.69 17.01
C VAL A 203 -7.93 -11.67 17.06
N HIS A 204 -9.17 -11.20 17.11
CA HIS A 204 -10.35 -12.07 17.27
C HIS A 204 -11.03 -12.38 15.94
N GLU A 205 -10.74 -11.60 14.89
CA GLU A 205 -11.22 -11.85 13.55
C GLU A 205 -10.64 -13.16 12.99
N PRO A 206 -11.44 -13.97 12.27
CA PRO A 206 -10.94 -15.18 11.64
C PRO A 206 -9.92 -14.89 10.54
N GLU A 207 -9.15 -15.93 10.24
CA GLU A 207 -7.99 -15.88 9.35
C GLU A 207 -8.35 -15.60 7.88
N ASP A 208 -9.61 -15.81 7.49
CA ASP A 208 -10.12 -15.57 6.14
C ASP A 208 -10.56 -14.12 5.88
N HIS A 209 -10.30 -13.21 6.82
CA HIS A 209 -10.49 -11.78 6.63
C HIS A 209 -9.57 -11.26 5.50
N ALA A 210 -10.08 -10.37 4.64
CA ALA A 210 -9.34 -9.82 3.50
C ALA A 210 -7.97 -9.26 3.88
N ALA A 211 -7.92 -8.46 4.95
CA ALA A 211 -6.66 -7.92 5.48
C ALA A 211 -5.68 -9.01 5.95
N ALA A 212 -6.17 -10.07 6.60
CA ALA A 212 -5.31 -11.15 7.10
C ALA A 212 -4.68 -11.93 5.94
N LEU A 213 -5.46 -12.19 4.88
CA LEU A 213 -4.94 -12.82 3.67
C LEU A 213 -3.92 -11.95 2.92
N CYS A 214 -4.12 -10.63 2.89
CA CYS A 214 -3.12 -9.69 2.34
C CYS A 214 -1.80 -9.75 3.11
N GLU A 215 -1.86 -9.87 4.45
CA GLU A 215 -0.68 -10.02 5.30
C GLU A 215 0.06 -11.33 5.01
N VAL A 216 -0.66 -12.43 4.79
CA VAL A 216 -0.06 -13.73 4.43
C VAL A 216 0.65 -13.65 3.07
N MET A 217 0.03 -13.04 2.05
CA MET A 217 0.68 -12.84 0.76
C MET A 217 1.97 -12.02 0.88
N ALA A 218 1.96 -10.93 1.65
CA ALA A 218 3.18 -10.16 1.92
C ALA A 218 4.26 -11.03 2.57
N ALA A 219 3.90 -11.82 3.59
CA ALA A 219 4.84 -12.71 4.29
C ALA A 219 5.39 -13.82 3.38
N LEU A 220 4.58 -14.40 2.48
CA LEU A 220 5.02 -15.39 1.50
C LEU A 220 6.01 -14.81 0.49
N ILE A 221 5.87 -13.54 0.12
CA ILE A 221 6.80 -12.86 -0.79
C ILE A 221 8.09 -12.48 -0.06
N GLU A 222 8.01 -12.04 1.19
CA GLU A 222 9.18 -11.67 1.99
C GLU A 222 10.08 -12.86 2.35
N ASP A 223 9.55 -14.08 2.25
CA ASP A 223 10.20 -15.31 2.66
C ASP A 223 10.65 -16.17 1.46
N PRO A 224 11.96 -16.18 1.15
CA PRO A 224 12.48 -16.94 0.02
C PRO A 224 12.23 -18.45 0.11
N GLU A 225 12.06 -19.01 1.32
CA GLU A 225 11.77 -20.44 1.49
C GLU A 225 10.34 -20.80 1.08
N LEU A 226 9.43 -19.82 1.12
CA LEU A 226 8.03 -19.97 0.75
C LEU A 226 7.69 -19.39 -0.62
N ALA A 227 8.69 -18.99 -1.41
CA ALA A 227 8.48 -18.37 -2.71
C ALA A 227 7.61 -19.23 -3.66
N ALA A 228 7.79 -20.56 -3.62
CA ALA A 228 7.00 -21.51 -4.42
C ALA A 228 5.52 -21.60 -4.00
N GLU A 229 5.17 -21.13 -2.80
CA GLU A 229 3.84 -21.20 -2.21
C GLU A 229 2.96 -19.98 -2.57
N GLN A 230 3.56 -18.91 -3.09
CA GLN A 230 2.82 -17.69 -3.48
C GLN A 230 1.68 -17.98 -4.48
N GLY A 231 2.00 -18.66 -5.59
CA GLY A 231 1.04 -18.97 -6.64
C GLY A 231 -0.08 -19.93 -6.19
N PRO A 232 0.25 -21.09 -5.60
CA PRO A 232 -0.76 -22.00 -5.03
C PRO A 232 -1.68 -21.31 -4.01
N PHE A 233 -1.11 -20.56 -3.06
CA PHE A 233 -1.91 -19.86 -2.05
C PHE A 233 -2.82 -18.80 -2.67
N PHE A 234 -2.31 -17.98 -3.59
CA PHE A 234 -3.10 -16.96 -4.28
C PHE A 234 -4.30 -17.58 -5.02
N ARG A 235 -4.08 -18.63 -5.81
CA ARG A 235 -5.13 -19.29 -6.58
C ARG A 235 -6.18 -19.97 -5.69
N ALA A 236 -5.77 -20.55 -4.57
CA ALA A 236 -6.67 -21.27 -3.68
C ALA A 236 -7.47 -20.34 -2.74
N HIS A 237 -6.83 -19.29 -2.21
CA HIS A 237 -7.38 -18.53 -1.08
C HIS A 237 -7.66 -17.05 -1.38
N ILE A 238 -7.16 -16.49 -2.48
CA ILE A 238 -7.35 -15.07 -2.85
C ILE A 238 -8.25 -14.93 -4.08
N ALA A 239 -7.77 -15.45 -5.22
CA ALA A 239 -8.38 -15.26 -6.54
C ALA A 239 -9.88 -15.61 -6.61
N PRO A 240 -10.39 -16.67 -5.93
CA PRO A 240 -11.79 -17.07 -6.06
C PRO A 240 -12.82 -16.04 -5.58
N TRP A 241 -12.41 -15.03 -4.81
CA TRP A 241 -13.36 -14.13 -4.16
C TRP A 241 -12.92 -12.67 -4.04
N MET A 242 -11.61 -12.41 -3.90
CA MET A 242 -11.12 -11.09 -3.53
C MET A 242 -11.35 -10.03 -4.62
N GLU A 243 -11.33 -10.44 -5.90
CA GLU A 243 -11.65 -9.54 -7.03
C GLU A 243 -13.10 -9.06 -6.97
N ARG A 244 -14.04 -9.98 -6.68
CA ARG A 244 -15.44 -9.65 -6.47
C ARG A 244 -15.62 -8.73 -5.25
N PHE A 245 -14.90 -8.99 -4.16
CA PHE A 245 -14.92 -8.12 -2.98
C PHE A 245 -14.50 -6.67 -3.32
N PHE A 246 -13.40 -6.48 -4.04
CA PHE A 246 -12.99 -5.12 -4.43
C PHE A 246 -13.94 -4.47 -5.44
N THR A 247 -14.53 -5.26 -6.34
CA THR A 247 -15.58 -4.77 -7.25
C THR A 247 -16.81 -4.26 -6.47
N ASP A 248 -17.26 -5.02 -5.47
CA ASP A 248 -18.34 -4.61 -4.58
C ASP A 248 -17.95 -3.36 -3.77
N LEU A 249 -16.69 -3.25 -3.32
CA LEU A 249 -16.16 -2.07 -2.62
C LEU A 249 -16.18 -0.81 -3.49
N VAL A 250 -15.93 -0.94 -4.80
CA VAL A 250 -16.05 0.17 -5.74
C VAL A 250 -17.52 0.59 -5.92
N ALA A 251 -18.44 -0.37 -5.87
CA ALA A 251 -19.87 -0.15 -6.09
C ALA A 251 -20.66 0.23 -4.82
N ALA A 252 -20.07 0.05 -3.64
CA ALA A 252 -20.71 0.31 -2.35
C ALA A 252 -21.19 1.77 -2.23
N ARG A 253 -22.39 1.93 -1.67
CA ARG A 253 -23.07 3.23 -1.57
C ARG A 253 -22.42 4.14 -0.55
N SER A 254 -21.98 3.58 0.57
CA SER A 254 -21.25 4.32 1.62
C SER A 254 -19.80 4.63 1.24
N ALA A 255 -19.24 3.98 0.21
CA ALA A 255 -17.85 4.16 -0.18
C ALA A 255 -17.56 5.51 -0.88
N VAL A 256 -16.76 6.33 -0.21
CA VAL A 256 -16.18 7.59 -0.67
C VAL A 256 -14.66 7.45 -0.82
N PHE A 257 -13.90 7.34 0.28
CA PHE A 257 -12.48 7.06 0.24
C PHE A 257 -12.20 5.60 -0.15
N TYR A 258 -12.94 4.66 0.44
CA TYR A 258 -12.74 3.23 0.21
C TYR A 258 -13.06 2.80 -1.23
N ARG A 259 -13.78 3.61 -1.99
CA ARG A 259 -13.93 3.42 -3.44
C ARG A 259 -12.58 3.47 -4.17
N SER A 260 -11.67 4.34 -3.74
CA SER A 260 -10.31 4.42 -4.30
C SER A 260 -9.46 3.22 -3.88
N VAL A 261 -9.66 2.71 -2.66
CA VAL A 261 -9.06 1.45 -2.18
C VAL A 261 -9.56 0.27 -3.01
N GLY A 262 -10.86 0.21 -3.32
CA GLY A 262 -11.45 -0.77 -4.21
C GLY A 262 -10.81 -0.79 -5.59
N ARG A 263 -10.62 0.39 -6.19
CA ARG A 263 -9.94 0.52 -7.50
C ARG A 263 -8.49 0.04 -7.46
N LEU A 264 -7.77 0.39 -6.40
CA LEU A 264 -6.41 -0.10 -6.19
C LEU A 264 -6.38 -1.63 -6.07
N GLY A 265 -7.28 -2.21 -5.28
CA GLY A 265 -7.41 -3.64 -5.11
C GLY A 265 -7.72 -4.37 -6.43
N CYS A 266 -8.68 -3.87 -7.22
CA CYS A 266 -8.99 -4.43 -8.54
C CYS A 266 -7.75 -4.41 -9.47
N ALA A 267 -7.12 -3.25 -9.63
CA ALA A 267 -5.95 -3.11 -10.51
C ALA A 267 -4.78 -3.99 -10.06
N PHE A 268 -4.55 -4.08 -8.75
CA PHE A 268 -3.48 -4.89 -8.20
C PHE A 268 -3.73 -6.40 -8.30
N LEU A 269 -4.96 -6.86 -8.03
CA LEU A 269 -5.31 -8.28 -8.19
C LEU A 269 -5.27 -8.75 -9.64
N ALA A 270 -5.60 -7.89 -10.60
CA ALA A 270 -5.43 -8.20 -12.02
C ALA A 270 -3.95 -8.50 -12.34
N LEU A 271 -3.04 -7.66 -11.84
CA LEU A 271 -1.60 -7.87 -11.98
C LEU A 271 -1.14 -9.18 -11.29
N GLU A 272 -1.54 -9.43 -10.04
CA GLU A 272 -1.18 -10.66 -9.32
C GLU A 272 -1.75 -11.92 -10.00
N SER A 273 -2.93 -11.83 -10.60
CA SER A 273 -3.54 -12.93 -11.34
C SER A 273 -2.75 -13.28 -12.60
N ASP A 274 -2.30 -12.28 -13.36
CA ASP A 274 -1.45 -12.50 -14.54
C ASP A 274 -0.12 -13.14 -14.15
N LEU A 275 0.50 -12.67 -13.06
CA LEU A 275 1.74 -13.23 -12.51
C LEU A 275 1.58 -14.71 -12.16
N HIS A 276 0.55 -15.06 -11.39
CA HIS A 276 0.36 -16.42 -10.88
C HIS A 276 -0.35 -17.38 -11.85
N THR A 277 -0.83 -16.87 -13.00
CA THR A 277 -1.26 -17.70 -14.14
C THR A 277 -0.07 -18.11 -14.99
N ALA A 278 0.94 -17.23 -15.14
CA ALA A 278 2.13 -17.50 -15.94
C ALA A 278 3.09 -18.53 -15.31
N ASP A 279 3.13 -18.64 -13.98
CA ASP A 279 3.96 -19.61 -13.25
C ASP A 279 3.45 -21.07 -13.34
N GLY A 280 2.27 -21.29 -13.93
CA GLY A 280 1.63 -22.61 -14.07
C GLY A 280 1.75 -23.26 -15.45
N ALA A 281 2.53 -22.67 -16.37
CA ALA A 281 2.68 -23.11 -17.77
C ALA A 281 4.09 -23.64 -18.08
#